data_AF-A0A1J9Q1L8-F1
#
_entry.id   AF-A0A1J9Q1L8-F1
#
_cell.length_a   1.000
_cell.length_b   1.000
_cell.length_c   1.000
_cell.angle_alpha   90.00
_cell.angle_beta   90.00
_cell.angle_gamma   90.00
#
_symmetry.space_group_name_H-M   'P 1'
#
loop_
_entity.id
_entity.type
_entity.pdbx_description
1 polymer ?
#
loop_
_entity_poly.entity_id
_entity_poly.type
_entity_poly.pdbx_seq_one_letter_code
_entity_poly.pdbx_strand_id
1 'polypeptide(L)'
;MDQLLEKETQHPQVTTGIREPCERLREHAEKLRTLQRLEPRAANLLSAAVNIMTTEQTVRAFNIYHSFLHDVLRACGQFGQGLVVLCAVSLGKQRVVALSEEKRTMLVNWVANNTNSLYFPALSSMATKFSVPNLNKHEPLPKRPRLESQQVPVNPTFPGSGQYCSFSFMRRDMIDNLPEPFRTALKASKLWREEQERGGLAVTNCLSMYMPETLNEDALFAVRISYKDGWNICNLFGLGDLESSGDVPEVSKD
;
A
#
# COMPACT_ATOMS: atom_id res chain seq x y z
N MET A 1 4.67 -51.89 -6.48
CA MET A 1 5.40 -51.73 -5.21
C MET A 1 5.95 -50.34 -5.20
N ASP A 2 5.23 -49.48 -4.51
CA ASP A 2 5.48 -48.06 -4.33
C ASP A 2 6.81 -47.81 -3.63
N GLN A 3 7.64 -46.93 -4.19
CA GLN A 3 8.66 -46.22 -3.43
C GLN A 3 8.19 -44.78 -3.29
N LEU A 4 7.62 -44.52 -2.12
CA LEU A 4 7.15 -43.22 -1.67
C LEU A 4 8.33 -42.28 -1.47
N LEU A 5 8.23 -41.16 -2.18
CA LEU A 5 9.05 -39.98 -2.11
C LEU A 5 8.96 -39.37 -0.69
N GLU A 6 9.96 -39.62 0.16
CA GLU A 6 10.17 -38.82 1.37
C GLU A 6 10.67 -37.43 0.96
N LYS A 7 9.72 -36.53 0.71
CA LYS A 7 9.98 -35.09 0.68
C LYS A 7 10.18 -34.64 2.12
N GLU A 8 11.43 -34.50 2.53
CA GLU A 8 11.79 -33.75 3.73
C GLU A 8 11.27 -32.31 3.60
N THR A 9 10.24 -32.01 4.37
CA THR A 9 9.68 -30.66 4.51
C THR A 9 10.69 -29.80 5.25
N GLN A 10 11.55 -29.08 4.51
CA GLN A 10 12.48 -28.09 5.05
C GLN A 10 11.71 -27.08 5.92
N HIS A 11 11.86 -27.19 7.23
CA HIS A 11 11.46 -26.17 8.18
C HIS A 11 12.35 -24.93 7.95
N PRO A 12 11.77 -23.74 7.69
CA PRO A 12 12.55 -22.51 7.54
C PRO A 12 13.36 -22.30 8.82
N GLN A 13 14.70 -22.30 8.70
CA GLN A 13 15.57 -22.06 9.85
C GLN A 13 15.26 -20.67 10.42
N VAL A 14 14.65 -20.64 11.60
CA VAL A 14 14.41 -19.40 12.34
C VAL A 14 15.77 -18.91 12.81
N THR A 15 16.27 -17.86 12.16
CA THR A 15 17.45 -17.11 12.59
C THR A 15 17.34 -16.78 14.08
N THR A 16 18.41 -17.05 14.82
CA THR A 16 18.46 -17.04 16.30
C THR A 16 17.92 -15.76 16.93
N GLY A 17 18.00 -14.62 16.24
CA GLY A 17 17.59 -13.30 16.74
C GLY A 17 16.07 -13.05 16.86
N ILE A 18 15.21 -13.84 16.19
CA ILE A 18 13.73 -13.68 16.24
C ILE A 18 13.01 -14.90 16.83
N ARG A 19 13.76 -15.88 17.34
CA ARG A 19 13.19 -17.13 17.87
C ARG A 19 12.14 -16.89 18.96
N GLU A 20 12.47 -16.08 19.97
CA GLU A 20 11.55 -15.82 21.09
C GLU A 20 10.22 -15.15 20.64
N PRO A 21 10.22 -14.09 19.79
CA PRO A 21 8.99 -13.59 19.18
C PRO A 21 8.17 -14.65 18.42
N CYS A 22 8.82 -15.48 17.60
CA CYS A 22 8.15 -16.51 16.81
C CYS A 22 7.51 -17.60 17.69
N GLU A 23 8.22 -18.07 18.72
CA GLU A 23 7.70 -19.05 19.68
C GLU A 23 6.48 -18.50 20.42
N ARG A 24 6.56 -17.23 20.88
CA ARG A 24 5.44 -16.59 21.57
C ARG A 24 4.21 -16.44 20.67
N LEU A 25 4.41 -16.09 19.39
CA LEU A 25 3.31 -16.01 18.42
C LEU A 25 2.62 -17.36 18.25
N ARG A 26 3.38 -18.45 18.13
CA ARG A 26 2.81 -19.81 18.03
C ARG A 26 2.05 -20.21 19.29
N GLU A 27 2.63 -19.98 20.47
CA GLU A 27 1.99 -20.30 21.76
C GLU A 27 0.65 -19.57 21.91
N HIS A 28 0.62 -18.26 21.60
CA HIS A 28 -0.61 -17.48 21.67
C HIS A 28 -1.60 -17.86 20.57
N ALA A 29 -1.13 -18.26 19.38
CA ALA A 29 -2.01 -18.77 18.33
C ALA A 29 -2.73 -20.04 18.78
N GLU A 30 -2.02 -21.03 19.36
CA GLU A 30 -2.64 -22.25 19.88
C GLU A 30 -3.61 -21.97 21.02
N LYS A 31 -3.21 -21.09 21.95
CA LYS A 31 -4.07 -20.69 23.07
C LYS A 31 -5.36 -20.02 22.57
N LEU A 32 -5.26 -19.07 21.65
CA LEU A 32 -6.41 -18.38 21.09
C LEU A 32 -7.25 -19.28 20.18
N ARG A 33 -6.64 -20.25 19.49
CA ARG A 33 -7.35 -21.28 18.72
C ARG A 33 -8.21 -22.15 19.61
N THR A 34 -7.69 -22.53 20.77
CA THR A 34 -8.41 -23.34 21.76
C THR A 34 -9.52 -22.55 22.45
N LEU A 35 -9.22 -21.31 22.89
CA LEU A 35 -10.16 -20.50 23.67
C LEU A 35 -11.19 -19.76 22.82
N GLN A 36 -10.87 -19.44 21.57
CA GLN A 36 -11.65 -18.62 20.65
C GLN A 36 -12.11 -17.26 21.22
N ARG A 37 -11.46 -16.78 22.29
CA ARG A 37 -11.75 -15.51 22.96
C ARG A 37 -10.49 -14.87 23.51
N LEU A 38 -10.52 -13.54 23.68
CA LEU A 38 -9.44 -12.79 24.32
C LEU A 38 -9.68 -12.68 25.81
N GLU A 39 -8.62 -12.96 26.58
CA GLU A 39 -8.56 -12.60 28.00
C GLU A 39 -8.61 -11.07 28.17
N PRO A 40 -9.14 -10.53 29.29
CA PRO A 40 -9.28 -9.09 29.48
C PRO A 40 -7.99 -8.30 29.26
N ARG A 41 -6.86 -8.84 29.71
CA ARG A 41 -5.54 -8.23 29.49
C ARG A 41 -5.16 -8.18 28.00
N ALA A 42 -5.45 -9.23 27.26
CA ALA A 42 -5.18 -9.30 25.81
C ALA A 42 -6.08 -8.35 25.03
N ALA A 43 -7.34 -8.23 25.43
CA ALA A 43 -8.28 -7.25 24.88
C ALA A 43 -7.75 -5.82 25.05
N ASN A 44 -7.24 -5.46 26.23
CA ASN A 44 -6.67 -4.14 26.48
C ASN A 44 -5.43 -3.86 25.61
N LEU A 45 -4.56 -4.86 25.41
CA LEU A 45 -3.40 -4.74 24.52
C LEU A 45 -3.83 -4.51 23.07
N LEU A 46 -4.85 -5.23 22.62
CA LEU A 46 -5.40 -5.08 21.27
C LEU A 46 -6.05 -3.71 21.09
N SER A 47 -6.88 -3.25 22.03
CA SER A 47 -7.48 -1.90 21.97
C SER A 47 -6.42 -0.81 21.94
N ALA A 48 -5.35 -0.93 22.74
CA ALA A 48 -4.24 0.01 22.69
C ALA A 48 -3.52 -0.01 21.33
N ALA A 49 -3.33 -1.19 20.73
CA ALA A 49 -2.73 -1.33 19.41
C ALA A 49 -3.60 -0.70 18.30
N VAL A 50 -4.91 -0.94 18.33
CA VAL A 50 -5.86 -0.34 17.37
C VAL A 50 -5.86 1.19 17.50
N ASN A 51 -5.87 1.72 18.72
CA ASN A 51 -5.75 3.16 18.95
C ASN A 51 -4.45 3.71 18.34
N ILE A 52 -3.32 3.03 18.54
CA ILE A 52 -2.04 3.45 17.96
C ILE A 52 -2.09 3.44 16.42
N MET A 53 -2.73 2.43 15.80
CA MET A 53 -2.86 2.34 14.34
C MET A 53 -3.81 3.38 13.72
N THR A 54 -4.76 3.91 14.50
CA THR A 54 -5.82 4.80 13.98
C THR A 54 -5.61 6.27 14.33
N THR A 55 -4.69 6.56 15.26
CA THR A 55 -4.38 7.93 15.69
C THR A 55 -2.98 8.33 15.24
N GLU A 56 -2.80 9.63 14.98
CA GLU A 56 -1.49 10.17 14.62
C GLU A 56 -0.51 10.03 15.80
N GLN A 57 0.66 9.47 15.53
CA GLN A 57 1.66 9.19 16.55
C GLN A 57 2.82 10.18 16.45
N THR A 58 3.04 10.95 17.51
CA THR A 58 4.20 11.84 17.63
C THR A 58 5.38 11.17 18.32
N VAL A 59 5.10 10.15 19.16
CA VAL A 59 6.12 9.46 19.94
C VAL A 59 6.81 8.40 19.10
N ARG A 60 8.15 8.45 19.01
CA ARG A 60 8.98 7.51 18.24
C ARG A 60 8.62 6.03 18.51
N ALA A 61 8.45 5.64 19.77
CA ALA A 61 8.11 4.27 20.13
C ALA A 61 6.74 3.83 19.57
N PHE A 62 5.76 4.73 19.53
CA PHE A 62 4.46 4.46 18.92
C PHE A 62 4.55 4.40 17.40
N ASN A 63 5.35 5.27 16.78
CA ASN A 63 5.62 5.21 15.33
C ASN A 63 6.25 3.88 14.91
N ILE A 64 7.24 3.38 15.67
CA ILE A 64 7.85 2.06 15.38
C ILE A 64 6.81 0.95 15.45
N TYR A 65 5.98 0.95 16.49
CA TYR A 65 4.95 -0.07 16.66
C TYR A 65 3.84 0.04 15.59
N HIS A 66 3.41 1.25 15.27
CA HIS A 66 2.47 1.57 14.21
C HIS A 66 2.96 1.02 12.86
N SER A 67 4.19 1.38 12.45
CA SER A 67 4.76 0.91 11.18
C SER A 67 4.84 -0.61 11.13
N PHE A 68 5.29 -1.26 12.20
CA PHE A 68 5.35 -2.71 12.28
C PHE A 68 3.97 -3.37 12.06
N LEU A 69 2.91 -2.88 12.72
CA LEU A 69 1.58 -3.45 12.54
C LEU A 69 1.02 -3.21 11.14
N HIS A 70 1.31 -2.05 10.53
CA HIS A 70 0.96 -1.79 9.14
C HIS A 70 1.72 -2.66 8.14
N ASP A 71 2.99 -2.96 8.43
CA ASP A 71 3.79 -3.86 7.59
C ASP A 71 3.26 -5.30 7.68
N VAL A 72 2.85 -5.77 8.87
CA VAL A 72 2.14 -7.06 9.01
C VAL A 72 0.83 -7.05 8.23
N LEU A 73 0.04 -5.99 8.38
CA LEU A 73 -1.24 -5.83 7.69
C LEU A 73 -1.09 -5.89 6.16
N ARG A 74 -0.05 -5.24 5.62
CA ARG A 74 0.26 -5.23 4.19
C ARG A 74 0.83 -6.56 3.71
N ALA A 75 1.83 -7.11 4.41
CA ALA A 75 2.57 -8.29 3.97
C ALA A 75 1.72 -9.57 3.97
N CYS A 76 0.69 -9.65 4.80
CA CYS A 76 -0.13 -10.86 4.93
C CYS A 76 -1.46 -10.81 4.15
N GLY A 77 -1.67 -9.77 3.34
CA GLY A 77 -2.85 -9.62 2.47
C GLY A 77 -4.17 -9.79 3.21
N GLN A 78 -5.03 -10.69 2.70
CA GLN A 78 -6.36 -10.96 3.25
C GLN A 78 -6.36 -11.42 4.72
N PHE A 79 -5.26 -11.97 5.22
CA PHE A 79 -5.13 -12.44 6.60
C PHE A 79 -4.54 -11.38 7.55
N GLY A 80 -4.17 -10.22 7.00
CA GLY A 80 -3.44 -9.18 7.72
C GLY A 80 -4.14 -8.72 8.99
N GLN A 81 -5.46 -8.54 8.97
CA GLN A 81 -6.18 -8.08 10.17
C GLN A 81 -6.12 -9.09 11.32
N GLY A 82 -6.33 -10.37 11.02
CA GLY A 82 -6.25 -11.44 12.01
C GLY A 82 -4.83 -11.59 12.56
N LEU A 83 -3.81 -11.46 11.70
CA LEU A 83 -2.42 -11.54 12.14
C LEU A 83 -1.96 -10.31 12.92
N VAL A 84 -2.52 -9.13 12.64
CA VAL A 84 -2.35 -7.93 13.48
C VAL A 84 -2.89 -8.18 14.89
N VAL A 85 -4.06 -8.82 15.04
CA VAL A 85 -4.60 -9.21 16.35
C VAL A 85 -3.60 -10.11 17.08
N LEU A 86 -3.11 -11.15 16.42
CA LEU A 86 -2.15 -12.08 17.01
C LEU A 86 -0.85 -11.37 17.43
N CYS A 87 -0.28 -10.55 16.55
CA CYS A 87 0.94 -9.78 16.84
C CYS A 87 0.75 -8.81 18.00
N ALA A 88 -0.37 -8.08 18.04
CA ALA A 88 -0.65 -7.11 19.09
C ALA A 88 -0.78 -7.76 20.46
N VAL A 89 -1.45 -8.90 20.53
CA VAL A 89 -1.66 -9.65 21.77
C VAL A 89 -0.40 -10.37 22.24
N SER A 90 0.35 -10.96 21.31
CA SER A 90 1.51 -11.80 21.64
C SER A 90 2.76 -10.98 21.95
N LEU A 91 3.03 -9.95 21.15
CA LEU A 91 4.26 -9.17 21.26
C LEU A 91 4.03 -7.89 22.07
N GLY A 92 2.95 -7.19 21.74
CA GLY A 92 2.67 -5.86 22.27
C GLY A 92 3.75 -4.83 21.92
N LYS A 93 3.50 -3.58 22.31
CA LYS A 93 4.38 -2.45 21.99
C LYS A 93 5.83 -2.65 22.45
N GLN A 94 6.00 -2.98 23.74
CA GLN A 94 7.33 -2.97 24.37
C GLN A 94 8.31 -3.92 23.68
N ARG A 95 7.85 -5.11 23.28
CA ARG A 95 8.71 -6.10 22.62
C ARG A 95 9.07 -5.68 21.20
N VAL A 96 8.11 -5.18 20.44
CA VAL A 96 8.37 -4.72 19.06
C VAL A 96 9.34 -3.54 19.04
N VAL A 97 9.20 -2.60 19.98
CA VAL A 97 10.09 -1.44 20.10
C VAL A 97 11.51 -1.84 20.51
N ALA A 98 11.64 -2.91 21.31
CA ALA A 98 12.95 -3.44 21.73
C ALA A 98 13.70 -4.20 20.62
N LEU A 99 13.02 -4.61 19.55
CA LEU A 99 13.68 -5.25 18.40
C LEU A 99 14.47 -4.22 17.58
N SER A 100 15.54 -4.66 16.92
CA SER A 100 16.18 -3.86 15.87
C SER A 100 15.29 -3.80 14.63
N GLU A 101 15.56 -2.85 13.73
CA GLU A 101 14.83 -2.71 12.47
C GLU A 101 14.91 -3.97 11.61
N GLU A 102 16.12 -4.50 11.43
CA GLU A 102 16.35 -5.77 10.72
C GLU A 102 15.52 -6.92 11.31
N LYS A 103 15.53 -7.08 12.64
CA LYS A 103 14.75 -8.13 13.32
C LYS A 103 13.24 -7.94 13.15
N ARG A 104 12.74 -6.69 13.11
CA ARG A 104 11.32 -6.42 12.82
C ARG A 104 10.98 -6.85 11.40
N THR A 105 11.79 -6.48 10.41
CA THR A 105 11.61 -6.87 9.01
C THR A 105 11.61 -8.40 8.85
N MET A 106 12.57 -9.07 9.48
CA MET A 106 12.64 -10.54 9.48
C MET A 106 11.41 -11.17 10.13
N LEU A 107 10.90 -10.58 11.23
CA LEU A 107 9.71 -11.06 11.90
C LEU A 107 8.46 -10.89 11.03
N VAL A 108 8.29 -9.75 10.36
CA VAL A 108 7.18 -9.53 9.40
C VAL A 108 7.24 -10.57 8.28
N ASN A 109 8.41 -10.78 7.68
CA ASN A 109 8.59 -11.79 6.63
C ASN A 109 8.28 -13.19 7.14
N TRP A 110 8.73 -13.53 8.35
CA TRP A 110 8.43 -14.81 8.97
C TRP A 110 6.92 -14.99 9.20
N VAL A 111 6.22 -13.98 9.71
CA VAL A 111 4.75 -14.03 9.89
C VAL A 111 4.05 -14.27 8.56
N ALA A 112 4.44 -13.54 7.50
CA ALA A 112 3.88 -13.71 6.16
C ALA A 112 4.07 -15.14 5.63
N ASN A 113 5.28 -15.71 5.77
CA ASN A 113 5.58 -17.07 5.32
C ASN A 113 4.93 -18.17 6.17
N ASN A 114 4.46 -17.86 7.38
CA ASN A 114 3.84 -18.81 8.30
C ASN A 114 2.34 -18.57 8.48
N THR A 115 1.72 -17.78 7.60
CA THR A 115 0.32 -17.36 7.68
C THR A 115 -0.64 -18.55 7.90
N ASN A 116 -0.49 -19.63 7.14
CA ASN A 116 -1.36 -20.81 7.24
C ASN A 116 -1.33 -21.50 8.61
N SER A 117 -0.20 -21.41 9.32
CA SER A 117 -0.04 -22.01 10.65
C SER A 117 -0.54 -21.12 11.78
N LEU A 118 -0.44 -19.80 11.60
CA LEU A 118 -0.77 -18.80 12.61
C LEU A 118 -2.23 -18.35 12.53
N TYR A 119 -2.80 -18.34 11.32
CA TYR A 119 -4.15 -17.86 11.08
C TYR A 119 -5.21 -18.92 11.41
N PHE A 120 -6.35 -18.45 11.91
CA PHE A 120 -7.58 -19.23 12.06
C PHE A 120 -8.78 -18.28 12.12
N PRO A 121 -10.00 -18.73 11.74
CA PRO A 121 -11.15 -17.84 11.52
C PRO A 121 -11.53 -16.94 12.71
N ALA A 122 -11.35 -17.41 13.95
CA ALA A 122 -11.66 -16.61 15.13
C ALA A 122 -10.80 -15.34 15.24
N LEU A 123 -9.59 -15.30 14.67
CA LEU A 123 -8.78 -14.07 14.61
C LEU A 123 -9.49 -12.96 13.81
N SER A 124 -10.18 -13.32 12.73
CA SER A 124 -10.93 -12.36 11.91
C SER A 124 -12.19 -11.85 12.61
N SER A 125 -12.89 -12.71 13.34
CA SER A 125 -14.01 -12.31 14.20
C SER A 125 -13.53 -11.32 15.27
N MET A 126 -12.37 -11.57 15.88
CA MET A 126 -11.76 -10.65 16.85
C MET A 126 -11.30 -9.35 16.21
N ALA A 127 -10.68 -9.40 15.04
CA ALA A 127 -10.27 -8.19 14.31
C ALA A 127 -11.48 -7.29 14.00
N THR A 128 -12.59 -7.88 13.59
CA THR A 128 -13.86 -7.17 13.34
C THR A 128 -14.43 -6.57 14.63
N LYS A 129 -14.45 -7.35 15.73
CA LYS A 129 -14.94 -6.90 17.03
C LYS A 129 -14.18 -5.70 17.59
N PHE A 130 -12.87 -5.62 17.33
CA PHE A 130 -12.00 -4.54 17.81
C PHE A 130 -11.75 -3.46 16.77
N SER A 131 -12.45 -3.49 15.62
CA SER A 131 -12.30 -2.50 14.54
C SER A 131 -10.85 -2.32 14.07
N VAL A 132 -10.11 -3.42 13.93
CA VAL A 132 -8.77 -3.39 13.34
C VAL A 132 -8.89 -2.82 11.92
N PRO A 133 -8.05 -1.85 11.51
CA PRO A 133 -8.11 -1.28 10.16
C PRO A 133 -8.01 -2.36 9.08
N ASN A 134 -8.80 -2.21 8.02
CA ASN A 134 -8.75 -3.08 6.85
C ASN A 134 -8.16 -2.29 5.69
N LEU A 135 -7.06 -2.76 5.09
CA LEU A 135 -6.53 -2.14 3.87
C LEU A 135 -7.42 -2.40 2.64
N ASN A 136 -8.30 -3.41 2.71
CA ASN A 136 -9.17 -3.83 1.61
C ASN A 136 -10.60 -3.26 1.72
N LYS A 137 -10.93 -2.52 2.78
CA LYS A 137 -12.20 -1.77 2.85
C LYS A 137 -11.92 -0.32 2.47
N HIS A 138 -12.18 0.01 1.21
CA HIS A 138 -12.58 1.36 0.83
C HIS A 138 -13.91 1.70 1.52
N GLU A 139 -13.84 2.09 2.79
CA GLU A 139 -14.95 2.73 3.48
C GLU A 139 -14.71 4.25 3.45
N PRO A 140 -15.67 5.07 2.97
CA PRO A 140 -15.48 6.51 2.87
C PRO A 140 -15.43 7.12 4.28
N LEU A 141 -14.24 7.49 4.73
CA LEU A 141 -14.06 8.20 5.99
C LEU A 141 -14.83 9.54 5.98
N PRO A 142 -15.44 9.95 7.10
CA PRO A 142 -16.07 11.25 7.23
C PRO A 142 -15.02 12.35 7.08
N LYS A 143 -15.31 13.30 6.18
CA LYS A 143 -14.46 14.44 5.83
C LYS A 143 -14.10 15.23 7.08
N ARG A 144 -12.90 15.02 7.62
CA ARG A 144 -12.23 16.06 8.43
C ARG A 144 -11.78 17.19 7.50
N PRO A 145 -11.74 18.46 7.96
CA PRO A 145 -11.29 19.57 7.16
C PRO A 145 -9.78 19.39 6.93
N ARG A 146 -9.46 18.77 5.80
CA ARG A 146 -8.11 18.69 5.26
C ARG A 146 -7.78 20.09 4.74
N LEU A 147 -6.70 20.69 5.23
CA LEU A 147 -6.09 21.86 4.61
C LEU A 147 -6.00 21.57 3.10
N GLU A 148 -6.66 22.40 2.30
CA GLU A 148 -6.80 22.24 0.86
C GLU A 148 -5.43 22.23 0.17
N SER A 149 -4.85 21.03 0.03
CA SER A 149 -4.09 20.74 -1.16
C SER A 149 -5.14 20.44 -2.22
N GLN A 150 -5.40 21.41 -3.10
CA GLN A 150 -6.33 21.32 -4.23
C GLN A 150 -6.13 19.99 -4.97
N GLN A 151 -6.92 18.98 -4.61
CA GLN A 151 -7.07 17.77 -5.39
C GLN A 151 -7.97 18.14 -6.57
N VAL A 152 -7.33 18.48 -7.69
CA VAL A 152 -7.99 18.32 -9.00
C VAL A 152 -8.44 16.85 -9.10
N PRO A 153 -9.63 16.52 -9.63
CA PRO A 153 -10.04 15.15 -9.82
C PRO A 153 -9.08 14.48 -10.81
N VAL A 154 -8.30 13.50 -10.34
CA VAL A 154 -7.06 13.02 -10.99
C VAL A 154 -7.13 11.56 -11.43
N ASN A 155 -8.26 10.84 -11.27
CA ASN A 155 -8.39 9.50 -11.87
C ASN A 155 -9.16 9.60 -13.19
N PRO A 156 -8.52 9.37 -14.34
CA PRO A 156 -9.25 9.11 -15.58
C PRO A 156 -10.11 7.86 -15.39
N THR A 157 -11.38 7.93 -15.79
CA THR A 157 -12.23 6.75 -15.88
C THR A 157 -11.77 5.94 -17.09
N PHE A 158 -10.90 4.95 -16.86
CA PHE A 158 -10.41 4.09 -17.94
C PHE A 158 -11.48 3.04 -18.31
N PRO A 159 -11.74 2.80 -19.61
CA PRO A 159 -12.59 1.71 -20.05
C PRO A 159 -11.85 0.37 -19.85
N GLY A 160 -12.16 -0.32 -18.75
CA GLY A 160 -11.61 -1.63 -18.40
C GLY A 160 -11.96 -1.94 -16.95
N SER A 161 -12.62 -3.06 -16.69
CA SER A 161 -13.13 -3.46 -15.36
C SER A 161 -12.04 -3.94 -14.39
N GLY A 162 -10.77 -3.67 -14.66
CA GLY A 162 -9.63 -4.09 -13.84
C GLY A 162 -9.37 -3.09 -12.71
N GLN A 163 -9.13 -3.59 -11.50
CA GLN A 163 -8.68 -2.78 -10.39
C GLN A 163 -7.18 -2.53 -10.55
N TYR A 164 -6.79 -1.30 -10.86
CA TYR A 164 -5.38 -0.92 -11.01
C TYR A 164 -4.83 -0.33 -9.70
N CYS A 165 -3.62 -0.74 -9.33
CA CYS A 165 -2.83 -0.08 -8.30
C CYS A 165 -2.19 1.19 -8.87
N SER A 166 -2.63 2.36 -8.41
CA SER A 166 -2.05 3.65 -8.82
C SER A 166 -0.78 3.97 -8.03
N PHE A 167 0.32 4.13 -8.74
CA PHE A 167 1.55 4.73 -8.27
C PHE A 167 1.59 6.17 -8.77
N SER A 168 0.94 7.05 -8.00
CA SER A 168 1.09 8.51 -8.13
C SER A 168 2.32 8.98 -7.33
N PHE A 169 2.82 10.19 -7.57
CA PHE A 169 4.00 10.76 -6.89
C PHE A 169 5.34 10.13 -7.31
N MET A 170 5.58 10.06 -8.62
CA MET A 170 6.90 9.66 -9.15
C MET A 170 7.97 10.67 -8.75
N ARG A 171 9.19 10.22 -8.48
CA ARG A 171 10.31 11.13 -8.18
C ARG A 171 10.52 12.10 -9.34
N ARG A 172 10.73 13.37 -9.01
CA ARG A 172 10.83 14.47 -9.96
C ARG A 172 11.92 14.27 -11.00
N ASP A 173 13.07 13.75 -10.58
CA ASP A 173 14.23 13.47 -11.43
C ASP A 173 13.92 12.46 -12.55
N MET A 174 12.89 11.62 -12.39
CA MET A 174 12.51 10.66 -13.43
C MET A 174 11.93 11.31 -14.68
N ILE A 175 11.47 12.58 -14.59
CA ILE A 175 11.02 13.33 -15.77
C ILE A 175 12.16 13.52 -16.76
N ASP A 176 13.40 13.66 -16.29
CA ASP A 176 14.55 13.90 -17.16
C ASP A 176 14.88 12.67 -18.02
N ASN A 177 14.41 11.48 -17.60
CA ASN A 177 14.54 10.22 -18.32
C ASN A 177 13.44 9.97 -19.37
N LEU A 178 12.41 10.82 -19.44
CA LEU A 178 11.37 10.67 -20.46
C LEU A 178 11.94 10.95 -21.86
N PRO A 179 11.53 10.18 -22.89
CA PRO A 179 11.92 10.46 -24.26
C PRO A 179 11.24 11.74 -24.77
N GLU A 180 11.86 12.40 -25.74
CA GLU A 180 11.19 13.45 -26.50
C GLU A 180 10.17 12.81 -27.46
N PRO A 181 9.03 13.49 -27.72
CA PRO A 181 8.66 14.86 -27.32
C PRO A 181 8.00 14.99 -25.92
N PHE A 182 7.78 13.88 -25.22
CA PHE A 182 6.99 13.85 -23.98
C PHE A 182 7.63 14.66 -22.85
N ARG A 183 8.96 14.63 -22.73
CA ARG A 183 9.67 15.37 -21.69
C ARG A 183 9.48 16.88 -21.84
N THR A 184 9.67 17.43 -23.04
CA THR A 184 9.46 18.86 -23.31
C THR A 184 7.99 19.25 -23.06
N ALA A 185 7.06 18.45 -23.58
CA ALA A 185 5.63 18.67 -23.43
C ALA A 185 5.16 18.66 -21.96
N LEU A 186 5.72 17.75 -21.14
CA LEU A 186 5.43 17.70 -19.70
C LEU A 186 5.96 18.94 -19.00
N LYS A 187 7.20 19.35 -19.28
CA LYS A 187 7.81 20.54 -18.67
C LYS A 187 7.11 21.85 -19.07
N ALA A 188 6.39 21.87 -20.19
CA ALA A 188 5.54 22.98 -20.61
C ALA A 188 4.14 22.95 -19.99
N SER A 189 3.74 21.83 -19.37
CA SER A 189 2.38 21.65 -18.85
C SER A 189 2.03 22.63 -17.73
N LYS A 190 0.74 22.95 -17.60
CA LYS A 190 0.22 23.81 -16.52
C LYS A 190 0.50 23.20 -15.14
N LEU A 191 0.22 21.89 -14.99
CA LEU A 191 0.43 21.17 -13.72
C LEU A 191 1.90 21.21 -13.29
N TRP A 192 2.84 21.01 -14.22
CA TRP A 192 4.26 21.06 -13.91
C TRP A 192 4.69 22.44 -13.40
N ARG A 193 4.22 23.51 -14.05
CA ARG A 193 4.51 24.89 -13.62
C ARG A 193 3.93 25.18 -12.24
N GLU A 194 2.69 24.79 -11.98
CA GLU A 194 2.06 24.94 -10.66
C GLU A 194 2.82 24.17 -9.57
N GLU A 195 3.34 22.97 -9.87
CA GLU A 195 4.19 22.23 -8.95
C GLU A 195 5.52 22.94 -8.66
N GLN A 196 6.11 23.63 -9.64
CA GLN A 196 7.32 24.43 -9.43
C GLN A 196 7.03 25.68 -8.59
N GLU A 197 5.95 26.40 -8.89
CA GLU A 197 5.54 27.63 -8.19
C GLU A 197 5.27 27.38 -6.71
N ARG A 198 4.78 26.18 -6.34
CA ARG A 198 4.56 25.77 -4.94
C ARG A 198 5.84 25.37 -4.19
N GLY A 199 7.02 25.69 -4.72
CA GLY A 199 8.31 25.39 -4.10
C GLY A 199 8.86 24.01 -4.43
N GLY A 200 8.18 23.26 -5.30
CA GLY A 200 8.64 22.01 -5.85
C GLY A 200 8.75 20.83 -4.88
N LEU A 201 7.86 19.85 -5.01
CA LEU A 201 7.95 18.60 -4.25
C LEU A 201 9.03 17.67 -4.82
N ALA A 202 9.62 16.81 -3.99
CA ALA A 202 10.52 15.73 -4.43
C ALA A 202 9.86 14.74 -5.40
N VAL A 203 8.52 14.79 -5.48
CA VAL A 203 7.66 13.96 -6.31
C VAL A 203 6.81 14.84 -7.22
N THR A 204 6.30 14.26 -8.31
CA THR A 204 5.42 14.93 -9.29
C THR A 204 4.17 14.11 -9.56
N ASN A 205 3.06 14.81 -9.81
CA ASN A 205 1.81 14.25 -10.31
C ASN A 205 1.73 14.30 -11.84
N CYS A 206 2.72 14.89 -12.51
CA CYS A 206 2.77 14.93 -13.97
C CYS A 206 3.08 13.56 -14.59
N LEU A 207 3.54 12.61 -13.77
CA LEU A 207 3.91 11.25 -14.17
C LEU A 207 3.26 10.23 -13.22
N SER A 208 2.60 9.22 -13.77
CA SER A 208 1.94 8.18 -12.97
C SER A 208 2.00 6.82 -13.67
N MET A 209 2.06 5.75 -12.87
CA MET A 209 2.02 4.38 -13.36
C MET A 209 0.88 3.64 -12.67
N TYR A 210 0.14 2.83 -13.41
CA TYR A 210 -0.97 2.04 -12.93
C TYR A 210 -0.66 0.59 -13.29
N MET A 211 -0.47 -0.24 -12.26
CA MET A 211 -0.15 -1.66 -12.44
C MET A 211 -1.40 -2.49 -12.18
N PRO A 212 -1.69 -3.50 -13.00
CA PRO A 212 -2.79 -4.41 -12.74
C PRO A 212 -2.49 -5.31 -11.53
N GLU A 213 -3.54 -5.90 -10.95
CA GLU A 213 -3.39 -6.86 -9.85
C GLU A 213 -2.85 -8.22 -10.33
N THR A 214 -3.06 -8.57 -11.60
CA THR A 214 -2.59 -9.82 -12.20
C THR A 214 -1.43 -9.60 -13.16
N LEU A 215 -0.48 -10.54 -13.21
CA LEU A 215 0.72 -10.44 -14.05
C LEU A 215 0.46 -10.55 -15.56
N ASN A 216 -0.75 -10.93 -15.96
CA ASN A 216 -1.12 -11.18 -17.35
C ASN A 216 -1.95 -10.04 -17.95
N GLU A 217 -2.10 -8.94 -17.22
CA GLU A 217 -2.80 -7.74 -17.67
C GLU A 217 -1.81 -6.64 -18.05
N ASP A 218 -2.29 -5.68 -18.83
CA ASP A 218 -1.47 -4.57 -19.29
C ASP A 218 -1.24 -3.54 -18.18
N ALA A 219 -0.03 -2.98 -18.10
CA ALA A 219 0.26 -1.84 -17.25
C ALA A 219 0.04 -0.54 -18.02
N LEU A 220 -0.47 0.48 -17.32
CA LEU A 220 -0.66 1.80 -17.89
C LEU A 220 0.37 2.79 -17.35
N PHE A 221 1.01 3.51 -18.26
CA PHE A 221 1.89 4.62 -17.95
C PHE A 221 1.28 5.92 -18.45
N ALA A 222 1.09 6.90 -17.56
CA ALA A 222 0.42 8.16 -17.88
C ALA A 222 1.37 9.34 -17.72
N VAL A 223 1.53 10.10 -18.80
CA VAL A 223 2.28 11.37 -18.85
C VAL A 223 1.27 12.49 -19.05
N ARG A 224 1.23 13.47 -18.13
CA ARG A 224 0.35 14.64 -18.22
C ARG A 224 1.08 15.77 -18.91
N ILE A 225 0.51 16.24 -20.01
CA ILE A 225 1.08 17.27 -20.87
C ILE A 225 0.02 18.32 -21.21
N SER A 226 0.40 19.42 -21.83
CA SER A 226 -0.57 20.42 -22.29
C SER A 226 -1.45 19.83 -23.41
N TYR A 227 -2.69 20.34 -23.55
CA TYR A 227 -3.60 19.90 -24.63
C TYR A 227 -2.95 20.04 -26.02
N LYS A 228 -2.34 21.21 -26.28
CA LYS A 228 -1.70 21.50 -27.56
C LYS A 228 -0.54 20.55 -27.84
N ASP A 229 0.29 20.29 -26.84
CA ASP A 229 1.41 19.35 -27.01
C ASP A 229 0.89 17.91 -27.18
N GLY A 230 -0.14 17.51 -26.44
CA GLY A 230 -0.77 16.21 -26.60
C GLY A 230 -1.31 16.01 -28.02
N TRP A 231 -2.00 17.00 -28.57
CA TRP A 231 -2.46 16.96 -29.95
C TRP A 231 -1.31 16.85 -30.95
N ASN A 232 -0.26 17.66 -30.79
CA ASN A 232 0.92 17.62 -31.67
C ASN A 232 1.62 16.27 -31.62
N ILE A 233 1.73 15.68 -30.43
CA ILE A 233 2.34 14.37 -30.22
C ILE A 233 1.48 13.27 -30.86
N CYS A 234 0.17 13.31 -30.67
CA CYS A 234 -0.75 12.38 -31.32
C CYS A 234 -0.57 12.42 -32.85
N ASN A 235 -0.56 13.62 -33.44
CA ASN A 235 -0.33 13.79 -34.87
C ASN A 235 1.05 13.28 -35.31
N LEU A 236 2.10 13.57 -34.54
CA LEU A 236 3.46 13.11 -34.84
C LEU A 236 3.57 11.59 -34.92
N PHE A 237 2.84 10.88 -34.05
CA PHE A 237 2.83 9.41 -34.01
C PHE A 237 1.72 8.78 -34.85
N GLY A 238 0.93 9.57 -35.59
CA GLY A 238 -0.22 9.07 -36.36
C GLY A 238 -1.33 8.47 -35.49
N LEU A 239 -1.46 8.95 -34.24
CA LEU A 239 -2.48 8.52 -33.30
C LEU A 239 -3.72 9.41 -33.46
N GLY A 240 -4.79 8.86 -34.04
CA GLY A 240 -6.08 9.53 -34.24
C GLY A 240 -6.49 9.60 -35.71
N ASP A 241 -7.80 9.48 -35.98
CA ASP A 241 -8.36 9.61 -37.32
C ASP A 241 -8.47 11.10 -37.71
N LEU A 242 -7.67 11.50 -38.70
CA LEU A 242 -7.69 12.85 -39.30
C LEU A 242 -8.93 13.12 -40.17
N GLU A 243 -9.85 12.15 -40.33
CA GLU A 243 -11.03 12.31 -41.18
C GLU A 243 -12.19 13.07 -40.53
N SER A 244 -12.10 13.45 -39.25
CA SER A 244 -12.99 14.46 -38.68
C SER A 244 -12.31 15.82 -38.68
N SER A 245 -12.21 16.44 -39.86
CA SER A 245 -12.02 17.89 -39.98
C SER A 245 -13.26 18.60 -39.42
N GLY A 246 -13.31 18.75 -38.10
CA GLY A 246 -14.31 19.53 -37.39
C GLY A 246 -13.57 20.43 -36.41
N ASP A 247 -13.35 21.66 -36.86
CA ASP A 247 -13.05 22.87 -36.08
C ASP A 247 -12.25 22.69 -34.78
N VAL A 248 -10.98 23.09 -34.82
CA VAL A 248 -10.25 23.47 -33.61
C VAL A 248 -11.05 24.59 -32.94
N PRO A 249 -11.54 24.45 -31.70
CA PRO A 249 -12.25 25.53 -31.03
C PRO A 249 -11.28 26.70 -30.84
N GLU A 250 -11.57 27.80 -31.52
CA GLU A 250 -10.88 29.06 -31.33
C GLU A 250 -11.16 29.53 -29.89
N VAL A 251 -10.19 29.38 -28.99
CA VAL A 251 -10.32 29.88 -27.62
C VAL A 251 -10.22 31.41 -27.69
N SER A 252 -11.38 32.05 -27.57
CA SER A 252 -11.53 33.49 -27.41
C SER A 252 -10.68 33.97 -26.24
N LYS A 253 -9.85 34.98 -26.49
CA LYS A 253 -9.15 35.73 -25.44
C LYS A 253 -10.15 36.68 -24.79
N ASP A 254 -10.46 36.42 -23.53
CA ASP A 254 -10.88 37.43 -22.55
C ASP A 254 -9.91 37.37 -21.36
#